data_AF-A0AAD8HHH0-F1
#
_entry.id   AF-A0AAD8HHH0-F1
#
_cell.length_a   1.000
_cell.length_b   1.000
_cell.length_c   1.000
_cell.angle_alpha   90.00
_cell.angle_beta   90.00
_cell.angle_gamma   90.00
#
_symmetry.space_group_name_H-M   'P 1'
#
loop_
_entity.id
_entity.type
_entity.pdbx_description
1 polymer ?
#
loop_
_entity_poly.entity_id
_entity_poly.type
_entity_poly.pdbx_seq_one_letter_code
_entity_poly.pdbx_strand_id
1 'polypeptide(L)'
;MASILDPRGVYFGSRIISSEDSTEVNGKSLDVLPDVDESFVLILDDLDVVWPKYLRNLILMKKYVYFSQTGPSNETIKVFRDEDERKGALSFILEILKEVHGLYYQRGKLSGHCDVRDLLEIIHMMMYS
;
A
#
# COMPACT_ATOMS: atom_id res chain seq x y z
N MET A 1 -12.86 12.52 2.59
CA MET A 1 -12.57 11.23 1.92
C MET A 1 -12.99 10.04 2.76
N ALA A 2 -12.49 9.89 4.00
CA ALA A 2 -12.80 8.75 4.86
C ALA A 2 -14.31 8.48 5.06
N SER A 3 -15.13 9.54 5.21
CA SER A 3 -16.60 9.40 5.34
C SER A 3 -17.31 8.79 4.13
N ILE A 4 -16.71 8.86 2.95
CA ILE A 4 -17.25 8.25 1.71
C ILE A 4 -16.84 6.78 1.64
N LEU A 5 -15.59 6.46 1.98
CA LEU A 5 -15.03 5.11 1.89
C LEU A 5 -15.43 4.21 3.07
N ASP A 6 -15.61 4.79 4.26
CA ASP A 6 -15.97 4.08 5.49
C ASP A 6 -17.05 4.85 6.26
N PRO A 7 -18.30 4.90 5.77
CA PRO A 7 -19.38 5.67 6.40
C PRO A 7 -19.71 5.23 7.82
N ARG A 8 -19.34 3.98 8.18
CA ARG A 8 -19.62 3.37 9.48
C ARG A 8 -18.41 3.38 10.41
N GLY A 9 -17.24 3.82 9.96
CA GLY A 9 -16.01 3.86 10.75
C GLY A 9 -15.45 2.48 11.14
N VAL A 10 -15.75 1.43 10.38
CA VAL A 10 -15.37 0.05 10.69
C VAL A 10 -13.91 -0.23 10.31
N TYR A 11 -13.40 0.42 9.27
CA TYR A 11 -12.11 0.11 8.67
C TYR A 11 -10.99 1.03 9.15
N PHE A 12 -11.23 2.34 9.24
CA PHE A 12 -10.18 3.30 9.62
C PHE A 12 -10.28 3.67 11.11
N GLY A 13 -11.48 3.89 11.63
CA GLY A 13 -11.68 4.42 12.98
C GLY A 13 -10.95 5.76 13.16
N SER A 14 -10.15 5.90 14.21
CA SER A 14 -9.32 7.09 14.47
C SER A 14 -7.93 7.03 13.81
N ARG A 15 -7.60 6.00 13.03
CA ARG A 15 -6.29 5.81 12.40
C ARG A 15 -6.23 6.56 11.07
N ILE A 16 -6.41 7.87 11.11
CA ILE A 16 -6.37 8.77 9.96
C ILE A 16 -5.30 9.80 10.22
N ILE A 17 -4.32 9.88 9.33
CA ILE A 17 -3.22 10.85 9.37
C ILE A 17 -3.36 11.73 8.13
N SER A 18 -3.30 13.03 8.33
CA SER A 18 -3.36 14.04 7.28
C SER A 18 -2.00 14.72 7.08
N SER A 19 -1.90 15.60 6.11
CA SER A 19 -0.70 16.44 5.93
C SER A 19 -0.45 17.38 7.11
N GLU A 20 -1.48 17.75 7.88
CA GLU A 20 -1.36 18.62 9.05
C GLU A 20 -0.67 17.92 10.22
N ASP A 21 -0.72 16.59 10.23
CA ASP A 21 -0.06 15.74 11.22
C ASP A 21 1.39 15.38 10.83
N SER A 22 1.81 15.72 9.60
CA SER A 22 3.12 15.35 9.06
C SER A 22 4.26 16.08 9.76
N THR A 23 5.31 15.34 10.10
CA THR A 23 6.57 15.87 10.64
C THR A 23 7.56 16.28 9.55
N GLU A 24 7.30 15.89 8.29
CA GLU A 24 8.18 16.09 7.14
C GLU A 24 7.48 16.99 6.09
N VAL A 25 8.22 17.96 5.55
CA VAL A 25 7.67 18.97 4.61
C VAL A 25 7.38 18.40 3.22
N ASN A 26 8.23 17.47 2.75
CA ASN A 26 8.15 16.88 1.41
C ASN A 26 8.19 15.34 1.44
N GLY A 27 7.80 14.76 2.56
CA GLY A 27 7.88 13.32 2.78
C GLY A 27 6.81 12.84 3.74
N LYS A 28 6.76 11.53 3.89
CA LYS A 28 5.92 10.80 4.81
C LYS A 28 6.84 9.93 5.68
N SER A 29 6.43 9.76 6.92
CA SER A 29 7.19 9.03 7.92
C SER A 29 6.23 8.37 8.90
N LEU A 30 6.66 7.25 9.50
CA LEU A 30 5.86 6.51 10.48
C LEU A 30 6.04 7.04 11.91
N ASP A 31 6.89 8.05 12.12
CA ASP A 31 7.13 8.71 13.41
C ASP A 31 5.90 9.40 14.01
N VAL A 32 4.90 9.73 13.19
CA VAL A 32 3.58 10.20 13.64
C VAL A 32 2.77 9.12 14.36
N LEU A 33 3.15 7.84 14.22
CA LEU A 33 2.56 6.72 14.93
C LEU A 33 3.46 6.30 16.10
N PRO A 34 3.02 6.46 17.35
CA PRO A 34 3.83 6.06 18.50
C PRO A 34 3.99 4.54 18.56
N ASP A 35 5.19 4.09 18.93
CA ASP A 35 5.54 2.70 19.24
C ASP A 35 5.21 1.68 18.14
N VAL A 36 5.29 2.10 16.87
CA VAL A 36 5.12 1.20 15.73
C VAL A 36 6.44 0.49 15.43
N ASP A 37 6.43 -0.83 15.57
CA ASP A 37 7.51 -1.69 15.08
C ASP A 37 7.28 -1.98 13.58
N GLU A 38 8.23 -1.50 12.77
CA GLU A 38 8.22 -1.60 11.31
C GLU A 38 8.19 -3.04 10.80
N SER A 39 8.59 -4.04 11.62
CA SER A 39 8.61 -5.45 11.24
C SER A 39 7.21 -6.04 10.97
N PHE A 40 6.13 -5.33 11.31
CA PHE A 40 4.76 -5.71 10.98
C PHE A 40 4.00 -4.68 10.13
N VAL A 41 4.67 -3.68 9.57
CA VAL A 41 4.04 -2.61 8.79
C VAL A 41 4.35 -2.75 7.31
N LEU A 42 3.32 -2.64 6.47
CA LEU A 42 3.43 -2.47 5.03
C LEU A 42 2.80 -1.15 4.61
N ILE A 43 3.43 -0.50 3.64
CA ILE A 43 3.00 0.79 3.07
C ILE A 43 2.61 0.54 1.63
N LEU A 44 1.44 1.01 1.21
CA LEU A 44 1.00 0.99 -0.18
C LEU A 44 0.92 2.43 -0.67
N ASP A 45 1.76 2.80 -1.62
CA ASP A 45 1.82 4.16 -2.17
C ASP A 45 2.27 4.11 -3.64
N ASP A 46 1.90 5.11 -4.44
CA ASP A 46 2.29 5.22 -5.85
C ASP A 46 3.57 6.05 -6.05
N LEU A 47 4.12 6.62 -4.98
CA LEU A 47 5.34 7.42 -4.98
C LEU A 47 6.33 6.93 -3.91
N ASP A 48 7.49 6.45 -4.34
CA ASP A 48 8.58 6.02 -3.46
C ASP A 48 9.35 7.20 -2.85
N VAL A 49 9.51 8.29 -3.61
CA VAL A 49 10.25 9.49 -3.19
C VAL A 49 9.71 10.14 -1.92
N VAL A 50 8.45 9.91 -1.56
CA VAL A 50 7.85 10.43 -0.32
C VAL A 50 8.10 9.50 0.88
N TRP A 51 8.67 8.30 0.70
CA TRP A 51 8.99 7.35 1.77
C TRP A 51 10.48 6.98 1.84
N PRO A 52 11.41 7.95 1.91
CA PRO A 52 12.85 7.70 1.76
C PRO A 52 13.44 6.78 2.85
N LYS A 53 12.82 6.73 4.03
CA LYS A 53 13.26 5.91 5.18
C LYS A 53 12.65 4.50 5.21
N TYR A 54 11.58 4.24 4.43
CA TYR A 54 10.71 3.07 4.59
C TYR A 54 10.56 2.25 3.31
N LEU A 55 11.55 2.31 2.40
CA LEU A 55 11.48 1.62 1.10
C LEU A 55 11.32 0.09 1.21
N ARG A 56 11.83 -0.54 2.28
CA ARG A 56 11.65 -1.98 2.53
C ARG A 56 10.22 -2.36 2.93
N ASN A 57 9.47 -1.40 3.47
CA ASN A 57 8.06 -1.58 3.85
C ASN A 57 7.11 -1.20 2.70
N LEU A 58 7.62 -0.57 1.64
CA LEU A 58 6.83 -0.01 0.56
C LEU A 58 6.53 -1.05 -0.52
N ILE A 59 5.24 -1.28 -0.75
CA ILE A 59 4.71 -1.89 -1.95
C ILE A 59 4.38 -0.74 -2.91
N LEU A 60 5.27 -0.51 -3.88
CA LEU A 60 5.08 0.53 -4.89
C LEU A 60 4.00 0.09 -5.88
N MET A 61 2.89 0.84 -5.95
CA MET A 61 1.81 0.57 -6.90
C MET A 61 1.79 1.56 -8.05
N LYS A 62 1.15 1.17 -9.15
CA LYS A 62 0.93 2.09 -10.27
C LYS A 62 -0.06 3.18 -9.87
N LYS A 63 0.25 4.43 -10.21
CA LYS A 63 -0.67 5.55 -10.06
C LYS A 63 -2.01 5.27 -10.71
N TYR A 64 -3.07 5.42 -9.94
CA TYR A 64 -4.43 5.29 -10.41
C TYR A 64 -4.87 6.53 -11.20
N VAL A 65 -5.35 6.34 -12.43
CA VAL A 65 -5.78 7.42 -13.33
C VAL A 65 -7.15 7.09 -13.89
N TYR A 66 -8.20 7.58 -13.22
CA TYR A 66 -9.58 7.42 -13.68
C TYR A 66 -9.97 8.47 -14.71
N PHE A 67 -9.70 9.74 -14.42
CA PHE A 67 -9.97 10.85 -15.32
C PHE A 67 -8.73 11.10 -16.17
N SER A 68 -8.72 10.62 -17.41
CA SER A 68 -7.72 11.05 -18.38
C SER A 68 -7.90 12.55 -18.65
N GLN A 69 -6.80 13.30 -18.69
CA GLN A 69 -6.88 14.72 -19.05
C GLN A 69 -7.55 14.83 -20.41
N THR A 70 -8.67 15.52 -20.47
CA THR A 70 -9.43 15.78 -21.69
C THR A 70 -8.54 16.55 -22.67
N GLY A 71 -8.03 15.88 -23.70
CA GLY A 71 -7.56 16.55 -24.91
C GLY A 71 -8.74 17.13 -25.70
N PRO A 72 -8.52 18.11 -26.59
CA PRO A 72 -9.58 18.80 -27.34
C PRO A 72 -10.27 17.94 -28.43
N SER A 73 -10.00 16.63 -28.48
CA SER A 73 -10.70 15.68 -29.34
C SER A 73 -11.49 14.69 -28.48
N ASN A 74 -12.78 14.56 -28.79
CA ASN A 74 -13.76 13.65 -28.18
C ASN A 74 -13.47 12.16 -28.42
N GLU A 75 -12.21 11.74 -28.36
CA GLU A 75 -11.81 10.35 -28.36
C GLU A 75 -11.38 10.00 -26.94
N THR A 76 -12.35 9.51 -26.17
CA THR A 76 -12.09 8.88 -24.87
C THR A 76 -11.16 7.69 -25.12
N ILE A 77 -9.85 7.93 -25.07
CA ILE A 77 -8.86 6.87 -24.95
C ILE A 77 -9.30 6.07 -23.73
N LYS A 78 -9.69 4.82 -23.93
CA LYS A 78 -10.00 3.87 -22.86
C LYS A 78 -8.71 3.64 -22.09
N VAL A 79 -8.37 4.57 -21.20
CA VAL A 79 -7.23 4.46 -20.31
C VAL A 79 -7.54 3.26 -19.41
N PHE A 80 -6.67 2.24 -19.55
CA PHE A 80 -6.47 1.08 -18.69
C PHE A 80 -7.57 0.86 -17.64
N ARG A 81 -8.49 -0.08 -17.87
CA ARG A 81 -9.45 -0.51 -16.84
C ARG A 81 -8.70 -1.27 -15.76
N ASP A 82 -8.20 -0.53 -14.78
CA ASP A 82 -7.61 -1.09 -13.57
C ASP A 82 -8.68 -1.62 -12.59
N GLU A 83 -9.95 -1.30 -12.87
CA GLU A 83 -11.16 -1.74 -12.14
C GLU A 83 -11.57 -3.20 -12.39
N ASP A 84 -10.64 -4.06 -12.80
CA ASP A 84 -10.94 -5.49 -12.95
C ASP A 84 -10.79 -6.20 -11.60
N GLU A 85 -11.87 -6.78 -11.09
CA GLU A 85 -11.87 -7.48 -9.79
C GLU A 85 -10.89 -8.66 -9.71
N ARG A 86 -10.45 -9.21 -10.85
CA ARG A 86 -9.58 -10.39 -10.92
C ARG A 86 -8.19 -10.08 -11.49
N LYS A 87 -8.05 -8.97 -12.21
CA LYS A 87 -6.82 -8.62 -12.97
C LYS A 87 -6.36 -7.18 -12.76
N GLY A 88 -7.05 -6.41 -11.91
CA GLY A 88 -6.69 -5.05 -11.55
C GLY A 88 -5.54 -4.99 -10.57
N ALA A 89 -4.89 -3.82 -10.48
CA ALA A 89 -3.76 -3.60 -9.57
C ALA A 89 -4.12 -3.92 -8.12
N LEU A 90 -5.30 -3.52 -7.64
CA LEU A 90 -5.73 -3.82 -6.27
C LEU A 90 -5.97 -5.31 -6.02
N SER A 91 -6.41 -6.07 -7.03
CA SER A 91 -6.54 -7.54 -6.91
C SER A 91 -5.17 -8.18 -6.71
N PHE A 92 -4.20 -7.77 -7.52
CA PHE A 92 -2.82 -8.25 -7.42
C PHE A 92 -2.18 -7.88 -6.07
N ILE A 93 -2.34 -6.62 -5.62
CA ILE A 93 -1.87 -6.18 -4.31
C ILE A 93 -2.53 -6.99 -3.19
N LEU A 94 -3.84 -7.27 -3.28
CA LEU A 94 -4.55 -8.07 -2.29
C LEU A 94 -4.00 -9.50 -2.19
N GLU A 95 -3.60 -10.12 -3.31
CA GLU A 95 -2.94 -11.43 -3.31
C GLU A 95 -1.61 -11.39 -2.56
N ILE A 96 -0.77 -10.39 -2.84
CA ILE A 96 0.52 -10.19 -2.12
C ILE A 96 0.26 -10.00 -0.62
N LEU A 97 -0.67 -9.12 -0.24
CA LEU A 97 -0.97 -8.85 1.17
C LEU A 97 -1.46 -10.11 1.91
N LYS A 98 -2.29 -10.95 1.27
CA LYS A 98 -2.75 -12.22 1.83
C LYS A 98 -1.61 -13.20 2.03
N GLU A 99 -0.70 -13.30 1.06
CA GLU A 99 0.46 -14.19 1.14
C GLU A 99 1.42 -13.76 2.25
N VAL A 100 1.79 -12.47 2.31
CA VAL A 100 2.62 -11.93 3.41
C VAL A 100 1.97 -12.19 4.76
N HIS A 101 0.68 -11.87 4.91
CA HIS A 101 -0.05 -12.09 6.16
C HIS A 101 -0.06 -13.58 6.56
N GLY A 102 -0.33 -14.48 5.60
CA GLY A 102 -0.31 -15.92 5.82
C GLY A 102 1.04 -16.41 6.32
N LEU A 103 2.12 -16.05 5.62
CA LEU A 103 3.48 -16.42 5.99
C LEU A 103 3.90 -15.82 7.33
N TYR A 104 3.54 -14.57 7.62
CA TYR A 104 3.88 -13.89 8.86
C TYR A 104 3.33 -14.63 10.08
N TYR A 105 2.03 -14.96 10.07
CA TYR A 105 1.40 -15.67 11.18
C TYR A 105 1.69 -17.17 11.21
N GLN A 106 2.09 -17.79 10.10
CA GLN A 106 2.58 -19.16 10.09
C GLN A 106 4.01 -19.24 10.67
N ARG A 107 4.93 -18.41 10.19
CA ARG A 107 6.33 -18.38 10.66
C ARG A 107 6.47 -17.82 12.07
N GLY A 108 5.70 -16.80 12.43
CA GLY A 108 5.68 -16.25 13.79
C GLY A 108 5.37 -17.30 14.86
N LYS A 109 4.56 -18.32 14.53
CA LYS A 109 4.30 -19.48 15.43
C LYS A 109 5.50 -20.41 15.58
N LEU A 110 6.42 -20.44 14.61
CA LEU A 110 7.54 -21.37 14.55
C LEU A 110 8.83 -20.76 15.11
N SER A 111 9.15 -19.51 14.74
CA SER A 111 10.44 -18.87 15.05
C SER A 111 10.37 -17.75 16.09
N GLY A 112 9.19 -17.29 16.50
CA GLY A 112 9.00 -16.21 17.48
C GLY A 112 9.40 -14.81 17.01
N HIS A 113 10.08 -14.70 15.87
CA HIS A 113 10.42 -13.44 15.21
C HIS A 113 10.18 -13.56 13.71
N CYS A 114 9.39 -12.64 13.16
CA CYS A 114 9.06 -12.56 11.74
C CYS A 114 8.98 -11.09 11.33
N ASP A 115 9.53 -10.76 10.16
CA ASP A 115 9.58 -9.40 9.61
C ASP A 115 8.91 -9.40 8.24
N VAL A 116 7.87 -8.57 8.06
CA VAL A 116 7.14 -8.46 6.80
C VAL A 116 8.01 -7.98 5.64
N ARG A 117 9.10 -7.25 5.91
CA ARG A 117 10.05 -6.76 4.90
C ARG A 117 10.79 -7.90 4.24
N ASP A 118 11.22 -8.88 5.04
CA ASP A 118 11.91 -10.08 4.54
C ASP A 118 10.94 -10.97 3.75
N LEU A 119 9.69 -11.08 4.20
CA LEU A 119 8.65 -11.83 3.49
C LEU A 119 8.30 -11.22 2.15
N LEU A 120 8.18 -9.89 2.10
CA LEU A 120 7.89 -9.16 0.86
C LEU A 120 9.01 -9.37 -0.16
N GLU A 121 10.27 -9.32 0.28
CA GLU A 121 11.43 -9.58 -0.56
C GLU A 121 11.43 -11.02 -1.12
N ILE A 122 11.12 -12.02 -0.29
CA ILE A 122 10.97 -13.42 -0.72
C ILE A 122 9.87 -13.55 -1.79
N ILE A 123 8.70 -12.97 -1.55
CA ILE A 123 7.57 -13.05 -2.49
C ILE A 123 7.95 -12.40 -3.81
N HIS A 124 8.55 -11.20 -3.79
CA HIS A 124 9.03 -10.55 -5.01
C HIS A 124 10.03 -11.44 -5.77
N MET A 125 11.01 -12.06 -5.09
CA MET A 125 11.95 -12.98 -5.74
C MET A 125 11.24 -14.18 -6.38
N MET A 126 10.20 -14.73 -5.75
CA MET A 126 9.44 -15.87 -6.29
C MET A 126 8.57 -15.52 -7.48
N MET A 127 8.09 -14.28 -7.58
CA MET A 127 7.22 -13.82 -8.68
C MET A 127 7.98 -13.44 -9.96
N TYR A 128 9.27 -13.12 -9.84
CA TYR A 128 10.12 -12.68 -10.97
C TYR A 128 11.26 -13.67 -11.30
N SER A 129 11.22 -14.90 -10.75
CA SER A 129 12.11 -16.01 -11.11
C SER A 129 11.56 -16.86 -12.25
#